data_AF-A0A081D6V3-F1
#
_entry.id   AF-A0A081D6V3-F1
#
_cell.length_a   1.000
_cell.length_b   1.000
_cell.length_c   1.000
_cell.angle_alpha   90.00
_cell.angle_beta   90.00
_cell.angle_gamma   90.00
#
_symmetry.space_group_name_H-M   'P 1'
#
loop_
_entity.id
_entity.type
_entity.pdbx_description
1 polymer ?
#
loop_
_entity_poly.entity_id
_entity_poly.type
_entity_poly.pdbx_seq_one_letter_code
_entity_poly.pdbx_strand_id
1 'polypeptide(L)'
;MYRAYFKIAFFALIFTAFATAQAQEHNGDYAFDDEIESDGGKVNTKEEIDSYIDHHLKDSHDFHLFSYSDDAGVRKHVGFSLPVIVWSSEGLKFFMSSKFHHDDDGKVLVKAGDATFTKLHSKIYELDSGATAINFDADHHPTNAHRVFDMSITKSVFGLLLIGLLMLLVFGALAKQYKTKKIPTGFGRVLEPLVLYVRDEIARPNIGETKYRKFMGVFINRVFLNLDQ
;
A
#
# COMPACT_ATOMS: atom_id res chain seq x y z
N MET A 1 -4.45 -2.78 34.08
CA MET A 1 -5.47 -2.52 33.03
C MET A 1 -4.97 -1.57 31.94
N TYR A 2 -4.35 -0.43 32.29
CA TYR A 2 -3.84 0.57 31.33
C TYR A 2 -2.90 0.06 30.22
N ARG A 3 -2.05 -0.94 30.51
CA ARG A 3 -1.12 -1.52 29.51
C ARG A 3 -1.82 -2.20 28.32
N ALA A 4 -3.05 -2.68 28.48
CA ALA A 4 -3.82 -3.29 27.39
C ALA A 4 -4.48 -2.21 26.52
N TYR A 5 -5.03 -1.17 27.14
CA TYR A 5 -5.61 -0.02 26.43
C TYR A 5 -4.56 0.75 25.63
N PHE A 6 -3.35 0.90 26.18
CA PHE A 6 -2.24 1.55 25.46
C PHE A 6 -1.85 0.78 24.19
N LYS A 7 -1.80 -0.56 24.25
CA LYS A 7 -1.54 -1.39 23.06
C LYS A 7 -2.65 -1.27 22.02
N ILE A 8 -3.91 -1.26 22.45
CA ILE A 8 -5.06 -1.14 21.54
C ILE A 8 -5.08 0.24 20.87
N ALA A 9 -4.88 1.31 21.64
CA ALA A 9 -4.82 2.66 21.10
C ALA A 9 -3.64 2.83 20.13
N PHE A 10 -2.49 2.22 20.43
CA PHE A 10 -1.33 2.23 19.53
C PHE A 10 -1.61 1.50 18.21
N PHE A 11 -2.20 0.30 18.25
CA PHE A 11 -2.56 -0.43 17.02
C PHE A 11 -3.68 0.25 16.23
N ALA A 12 -4.67 0.84 16.91
CA ALA A 12 -5.73 1.62 16.25
C ALA A 12 -5.15 2.86 15.57
N LEU A 13 -4.24 3.58 16.24
CA LEU A 13 -3.59 4.75 15.67
C LEU A 13 -2.70 4.40 14.47
N ILE A 14 -1.96 3.28 14.54
CA ILE A 14 -1.20 2.76 13.40
C ILE A 14 -2.14 2.38 12.25
N PHE A 15 -3.24 1.68 12.54
CA PHE A 15 -4.19 1.27 11.52
C PHE A 15 -4.87 2.47 10.84
N THR A 16 -5.28 3.49 11.61
CA THR A 16 -5.87 4.72 11.06
C THR A 16 -4.85 5.55 10.26
N ALA A 17 -3.62 5.69 10.76
CA ALA A 17 -2.55 6.37 10.04
C ALA A 17 -2.19 5.64 8.73
N PHE A 18 -2.22 4.31 8.74
CA PHE A 18 -1.94 3.51 7.56
C PHE A 18 -3.10 3.53 6.55
N ALA A 19 -4.34 3.43 7.03
CA ALA A 19 -5.53 3.49 6.18
C ALA A 19 -5.67 4.85 5.47
N THR A 20 -5.37 5.94 6.18
CA THR A 20 -5.36 7.31 5.59
C THR A 20 -4.23 7.48 4.58
N ALA A 21 -3.03 6.96 4.85
CA ALA A 21 -1.91 6.96 3.90
C ALA A 21 -2.19 6.16 2.61
N GLN A 22 -3.03 5.13 2.67
CA GLN A 22 -3.48 4.36 1.50
C GLN A 22 -4.70 5.01 0.80
N ALA A 23 -5.62 5.62 1.56
CA ALA A 23 -6.80 6.29 1.00
C ALA A 23 -6.44 7.53 0.16
N GLN A 24 -5.29 8.16 0.44
CA GLN A 24 -4.78 9.29 -0.34
C GLN A 24 -4.41 8.91 -1.79
N GLU A 25 -4.33 7.62 -2.14
CA GLU A 25 -4.07 7.13 -3.50
C GLU A 25 -5.35 6.68 -4.27
N HIS A 26 -6.51 6.56 -3.62
CA HIS A 26 -7.70 5.93 -4.23
C HIS A 26 -9.00 6.78 -4.18
N ASN A 27 -8.90 8.11 -4.20
CA ASN A 27 -10.07 8.98 -4.40
C ASN A 27 -9.83 9.93 -5.58
N GLY A 28 -10.25 9.49 -6.76
CA GLY A 28 -10.37 10.31 -7.97
C GLY A 28 -11.63 11.18 -7.95
N ASP A 29 -11.91 11.87 -6.84
CA ASP A 29 -12.98 12.86 -6.75
C ASP A 29 -12.44 14.12 -6.06
N TYR A 30 -11.99 15.07 -6.88
CA TYR A 30 -11.37 16.31 -6.44
C TYR A 30 -12.46 17.31 -6.00
N ALA A 31 -12.81 17.31 -4.72
CA ALA A 31 -13.31 18.51 -4.06
C ALA A 31 -12.09 19.28 -3.51
N PHE A 32 -11.64 20.26 -4.29
CA PHE A 32 -10.45 21.07 -4.01
C PHE A 32 -10.81 22.19 -3.04
N ASP A 33 -10.48 22.03 -1.76
CA ASP A 33 -10.42 23.12 -0.80
C ASP A 33 -9.23 22.86 0.14
N ASP A 34 -8.03 23.02 -0.41
CA ASP A 34 -6.83 23.34 0.37
C ASP A 34 -5.86 24.11 -0.53
N GLU A 35 -5.42 25.23 0.01
CA GLU A 35 -4.58 26.25 -0.61
C GLU A 35 -3.19 25.64 -0.92
N ILE A 36 -2.95 25.28 -2.18
CA ILE A 36 -1.62 24.87 -2.64
C ILE A 36 -0.77 26.14 -2.78
N GLU A 37 0.08 26.40 -1.78
CA GLU A 37 1.16 27.39 -1.90
C GLU A 37 2.16 26.96 -3.00
N SER A 38 1.93 27.53 -4.17
CA SER A 38 2.84 27.89 -5.27
C SER A 38 4.34 27.56 -5.07
N ASP A 39 4.80 26.43 -5.64
CA ASP A 39 6.15 26.31 -6.18
C ASP A 39 6.13 26.81 -7.64
N GLY A 40 6.61 28.03 -7.87
CA GLY A 40 7.49 28.43 -8.99
C GLY A 40 7.19 28.09 -10.45
N GLY A 41 6.10 27.42 -10.82
CA GLY A 41 5.84 26.95 -12.18
C GLY A 41 4.36 26.68 -12.37
N LYS A 42 3.70 27.55 -13.13
CA LYS A 42 2.27 27.51 -13.42
C LYS A 42 1.86 26.20 -14.12
N VAL A 43 1.38 25.23 -13.36
CA VAL A 43 0.56 24.12 -13.89
C VAL A 43 -0.89 24.53 -13.68
N ASN A 44 -1.55 25.05 -14.71
CA ASN A 44 -2.89 25.66 -14.57
C ASN A 44 -3.90 25.14 -15.59
N THR A 45 -3.52 24.20 -16.47
CA THR A 45 -4.45 23.58 -17.41
C THR A 45 -4.77 22.15 -17.01
N LYS A 46 -5.98 21.71 -17.32
CA LYS A 46 -6.46 20.37 -17.00
C LYS A 46 -5.57 19.31 -17.68
N GLU A 47 -5.07 19.59 -18.87
CA GLU A 47 -4.16 18.73 -19.62
C GLU A 47 -2.78 18.62 -18.96
N GLU A 48 -2.24 19.72 -18.43
CA GLU A 48 -0.99 19.69 -17.66
C GLU A 48 -1.17 18.98 -16.31
N ILE A 49 -2.36 19.10 -15.69
CA ILE A 49 -2.71 18.41 -14.45
C ILE A 49 -2.86 16.89 -14.72
N ASP A 50 -3.58 16.50 -15.77
CA ASP A 50 -3.76 15.09 -16.14
C ASP A 50 -2.41 14.46 -16.54
N SER A 51 -1.56 15.21 -17.27
CA SER A 51 -0.19 14.80 -17.57
C SER A 51 0.67 14.68 -16.30
N TYR A 52 0.60 15.66 -15.40
CA TYR A 52 1.30 15.61 -14.12
C TYR A 52 0.86 14.42 -13.26
N ILE A 53 -0.44 14.11 -13.23
CA ILE A 53 -0.99 12.92 -12.57
C ILE A 53 -0.46 11.65 -13.24
N ASP A 54 -0.52 11.55 -14.56
CA ASP A 54 -0.10 10.34 -15.28
C ASP A 54 1.42 10.10 -15.19
N HIS A 55 2.22 11.15 -15.01
CA HIS A 55 3.68 11.02 -14.87
C HIS A 55 4.17 10.92 -13.40
N HIS A 56 3.45 11.48 -12.42
CA HIS A 56 3.91 11.49 -11.02
C HIS A 56 3.09 10.63 -10.05
N LEU A 57 1.86 10.20 -10.42
CA LEU A 57 1.01 9.37 -9.56
C LEU A 57 1.15 7.86 -9.85
N LYS A 58 1.95 7.48 -10.86
CA LYS A 58 2.23 6.06 -11.14
C LYS A 58 3.03 5.43 -10.00
N ASP A 59 2.71 4.16 -9.73
CA ASP A 59 3.25 3.36 -8.62
C ASP A 59 4.78 3.32 -8.68
N SER A 60 5.43 4.02 -7.75
CA SER A 60 6.88 4.13 -7.70
C SER A 60 7.48 3.05 -6.79
N HIS A 61 8.79 2.85 -6.92
CA HIS A 61 9.55 1.94 -6.07
C HIS A 61 10.11 2.62 -4.82
N ASP A 62 9.54 3.77 -4.42
CA ASP A 62 9.96 4.52 -3.26
C ASP A 62 8.76 4.73 -2.31
N PHE A 63 8.94 4.31 -1.05
CA PHE A 63 7.90 4.43 -0.05
C PHE A 63 8.16 5.68 0.81
N HIS A 64 7.33 6.71 0.64
CA HIS A 64 7.34 7.91 1.48
C HIS A 64 6.41 7.74 2.69
N LEU A 65 6.94 7.91 3.92
CA LEU A 65 6.13 7.84 5.14
C LEU A 65 5.52 9.20 5.48
N PHE A 66 6.36 10.23 5.54
CA PHE A 66 5.96 11.60 5.87
C PHE A 66 7.00 12.59 5.34
N SER A 67 6.59 13.83 5.18
CA SER A 67 7.48 14.96 4.91
C SER A 67 7.36 15.96 6.04
N TYR A 68 8.47 16.60 6.41
CA TYR A 68 8.46 17.73 7.34
C TYR A 68 9.27 18.88 6.73
N SER A 69 8.82 20.10 6.95
CA SER A 69 9.58 21.30 6.62
C SER A 69 10.47 21.65 7.80
N ASP A 70 11.76 21.86 7.55
CA ASP A 70 12.69 22.40 8.54
C ASP A 70 12.41 23.89 8.77
N ASP A 71 12.97 24.49 9.83
CA ASP A 71 12.80 25.92 10.14
C ASP A 71 13.30 26.86 9.01
N ALA A 72 14.08 26.32 8.08
CA ALA A 72 14.55 26.97 6.86
C ALA A 72 13.63 26.81 5.64
N GLY A 73 12.43 26.24 5.80
CA GLY A 73 11.47 26.02 4.71
C GLY A 73 11.81 24.85 3.77
N VAL A 74 12.88 24.10 4.06
CA VAL A 74 13.30 22.95 3.23
C VAL A 74 12.50 21.71 3.63
N ARG A 75 11.70 21.18 2.69
CA ARG A 75 10.97 19.91 2.88
C ARG A 75 11.92 18.73 2.84
N LYS A 76 11.97 17.97 3.93
CA LYS A 76 12.68 16.69 4.03
C LYS A 76 11.67 15.56 3.95
N HIS A 77 11.87 14.66 2.98
CA HIS A 77 11.06 13.46 2.82
C HIS A 77 11.71 12.29 3.57
N VAL A 78 10.96 11.66 4.46
CA VAL A 78 11.40 10.44 5.15
C VAL A 78 10.72 9.27 4.47
N GLY A 79 11.53 8.39 3.90
CA GLY A 79 11.08 7.21 3.18
C GLY A 79 12.15 6.14 3.12
N PHE A 80 11.84 5.03 2.47
CA PHE A 80 12.79 3.96 2.20
C PHE A 80 12.58 3.40 0.79
N SER A 81 13.69 2.97 0.20
CA SER A 81 13.69 2.35 -1.12
C SER A 81 13.23 0.90 -1.04
N LEU A 82 12.48 0.47 -2.05
CA LEU A 82 11.94 -0.88 -2.13
C LEU A 82 12.91 -1.83 -2.86
N PRO A 83 12.85 -3.13 -2.54
CA PRO A 83 13.62 -4.13 -3.26
C PRO A 83 13.11 -4.25 -4.70
N VAL A 84 14.07 -4.19 -5.62
CA VAL A 84 13.90 -4.39 -7.05
C VAL A 84 14.36 -5.81 -7.41
N ILE A 85 13.47 -6.56 -8.04
CA ILE A 85 13.71 -7.94 -8.49
C ILE A 85 13.39 -7.98 -9.97
N VAL A 86 14.40 -8.15 -10.81
CA VAL A 86 14.23 -8.19 -12.26
C VAL A 86 14.83 -9.46 -12.84
N TRP A 87 14.16 -9.99 -13.87
CA TRP A 87 14.67 -11.10 -14.65
C TRP A 87 15.34 -10.57 -15.92
N SER A 88 16.67 -10.56 -15.90
CA SER A 88 17.52 -10.12 -17.00
C SER A 88 17.85 -11.26 -17.97
N SER A 89 18.48 -10.91 -19.10
CA SER A 89 19.04 -11.89 -20.03
C SER A 89 20.05 -12.86 -19.37
N GLU A 90 20.73 -12.40 -18.31
CA GLU A 90 21.70 -13.16 -17.51
C GLU A 90 21.08 -13.84 -16.28
N GLY A 91 19.76 -13.83 -16.15
CA GLY A 91 19.02 -14.42 -15.03
C GLY A 91 18.51 -13.40 -14.01
N LEU A 92 18.17 -13.88 -12.81
CA LEU A 92 17.55 -13.07 -11.76
C LEU A 92 18.56 -12.10 -11.14
N LYS A 93 18.24 -10.80 -11.11
CA LYS A 93 19.01 -9.77 -10.42
C LYS A 93 18.18 -9.14 -9.30
N PHE A 94 18.85 -8.83 -8.20
CA PHE A 94 18.27 -8.23 -7.01
C PHE A 94 19.08 -7.01 -6.58
N PHE A 95 18.43 -5.87 -6.42
CA PHE A 95 19.05 -4.66 -5.91
C PHE A 95 17.99 -3.72 -5.31
N MET A 96 18.40 -2.62 -4.67
CA MET A 96 17.48 -1.64 -4.10
C MET A 96 17.16 -0.54 -5.11
N SER A 97 15.92 -0.05 -5.14
CA SER A 97 15.52 1.08 -6.01
C SER A 97 16.33 2.36 -5.76
N SER A 98 16.93 2.51 -4.56
CA SER A 98 17.83 3.62 -4.20
C SER A 98 18.99 3.80 -5.18
N LYS A 99 19.41 2.73 -5.86
CA LYS A 99 20.47 2.80 -6.87
C LYS A 99 20.09 3.67 -8.06
N PHE A 100 18.80 3.84 -8.34
CA PHE A 100 18.32 4.75 -9.37
C PHE A 100 18.30 6.21 -8.91
N HIS A 101 18.59 6.54 -7.64
CA HIS A 101 18.61 7.92 -7.13
C HIS A 101 17.32 8.71 -7.44
N HIS A 102 16.16 8.05 -7.41
CA HIS A 102 14.85 8.60 -7.80
C HIS A 102 14.70 8.97 -9.28
N ASP A 103 15.69 8.72 -10.12
CA ASP A 103 15.65 8.98 -11.56
C ASP A 103 14.62 8.09 -12.25
N ASP A 104 13.70 8.68 -13.02
CA ASP A 104 12.71 7.96 -13.84
C ASP A 104 12.78 8.33 -15.32
N ASP A 105 13.82 9.10 -15.70
CA ASP A 105 14.05 9.61 -17.05
C ASP A 105 15.08 8.77 -17.83
N GLY A 106 15.59 7.70 -17.22
CA GLY A 106 16.58 6.81 -17.81
C GLY A 106 18.02 7.35 -17.80
N LYS A 107 18.32 8.38 -17.00
CA LYS A 107 19.64 9.02 -16.91
C LYS A 107 20.61 8.23 -16.03
N VAL A 108 20.10 7.51 -15.02
CA VAL A 108 20.93 6.77 -14.07
C VAL A 108 21.06 5.32 -14.50
N LEU A 109 22.30 4.89 -14.73
CA LEU A 109 22.64 3.50 -15.04
C LEU A 109 23.01 2.73 -13.78
N VAL A 110 22.30 1.63 -13.54
CA VAL A 110 22.50 0.74 -12.40
C VAL A 110 23.10 -0.58 -12.89
N LYS A 111 24.35 -0.84 -12.53
CA LYS A 111 25.00 -2.11 -12.81
C LYS A 111 24.64 -3.16 -11.76
N ALA A 112 24.18 -4.34 -12.19
CA ALA A 112 23.93 -5.49 -11.31
C ALA A 112 24.46 -6.78 -11.96
N GLY A 113 25.70 -7.14 -11.60
CA GLY A 113 26.45 -8.19 -12.30
C GLY A 113 27.00 -7.67 -13.62
N ASP A 114 26.80 -8.41 -14.70
CA ASP A 114 27.25 -8.04 -16.03
C ASP A 114 26.18 -7.26 -16.83
N ALA A 115 24.91 -7.33 -16.40
CA ALA A 115 23.80 -6.51 -16.90
C ALA A 115 23.76 -5.08 -16.30
N THR A 116 23.32 -4.13 -17.13
CA THR A 116 23.13 -2.70 -16.77
C THR A 116 21.67 -2.31 -16.99
N PHE A 117 21.07 -1.67 -15.98
CA PHE A 117 19.66 -1.31 -15.95
C PHE A 117 19.48 0.20 -15.90
N THR A 118 18.37 0.67 -16.46
CA THR A 118 17.91 2.06 -16.33
C THR A 118 16.40 2.06 -16.06
N LYS A 119 15.90 3.10 -15.40
CA LYS A 119 14.48 3.21 -15.07
C LYS A 119 13.87 4.34 -15.91
N LEU A 120 12.84 4.01 -16.68
CA LEU A 120 12.17 4.92 -17.59
C LEU A 120 10.66 4.76 -17.42
N HIS A 121 9.95 5.84 -17.08
CA HIS A 121 8.49 5.83 -16.86
C HIS A 121 8.02 4.71 -15.93
N SER A 122 8.69 4.57 -14.79
CA SER A 122 8.46 3.56 -13.75
C SER A 122 8.65 2.10 -14.21
N LYS A 123 9.27 1.90 -15.38
CA LYS A 123 9.62 0.57 -15.92
C LYS A 123 11.12 0.42 -15.97
N ILE A 124 11.59 -0.79 -15.66
CA ILE A 124 13.02 -1.11 -15.71
C ILE A 124 13.36 -1.67 -17.09
N TYR A 125 14.41 -1.11 -17.69
CA TYR A 125 14.97 -1.52 -18.96
C TYR A 125 16.41 -2.01 -18.75
N GLU A 126 16.79 -3.05 -19.47
CA GLU A 126 18.16 -3.55 -19.58
C GLU A 126 18.80 -2.98 -20.84
N LEU A 127 19.98 -2.39 -20.71
CA LEU A 127 20.76 -1.86 -21.82
C LEU A 127 21.44 -2.99 -22.58
N ASP A 128 21.56 -2.84 -23.91
CA ASP A 128 22.30 -3.78 -24.75
C ASP A 128 23.81 -3.76 -24.41
N SER A 129 24.47 -4.89 -24.64
CA SER A 129 25.88 -5.11 -24.31
C SER A 129 26.79 -4.02 -24.90
N GLY A 130 27.42 -3.22 -24.03
CA GLY A 130 28.36 -2.15 -24.41
C GLY A 130 27.74 -0.76 -24.56
N ALA A 131 26.43 -0.60 -24.37
CA ALA A 131 25.80 0.72 -24.32
C ALA A 131 26.17 1.47 -23.03
N THR A 132 26.61 2.72 -23.18
CA THR A 132 27.00 3.60 -22.06
C THR A 132 25.95 4.66 -21.72
N ALA A 133 24.87 4.75 -22.50
CA ALA A 133 23.74 5.65 -22.31
C ALA A 133 22.50 5.08 -23.04
N ILE A 134 21.31 5.47 -22.60
CA ILE A 134 20.06 5.17 -23.31
C ILE A 134 19.88 6.13 -24.48
N ASN A 135 19.51 5.61 -25.65
CA ASN A 135 19.20 6.39 -26.85
C ASN A 135 17.73 6.28 -27.16
N PHE A 136 17.10 7.41 -27.42
CA PHE A 136 15.67 7.50 -27.73
C PHE A 136 15.45 7.72 -29.22
N ASP A 137 14.35 7.17 -29.76
CA ASP A 137 13.85 7.55 -31.07
C ASP A 137 13.00 8.83 -31.00
N ALA A 138 12.42 9.24 -32.14
CA ALA A 138 11.59 10.43 -32.24
C ALA A 138 10.33 10.38 -31.34
N ASP A 139 9.87 9.17 -30.99
CA ASP A 139 8.70 8.90 -30.17
C ASP A 139 9.08 8.62 -28.69
N HIS A 140 10.31 8.91 -28.29
CA HIS A 140 10.86 8.67 -26.94
C HIS A 140 10.89 7.21 -26.49
N HIS A 141 10.95 6.26 -27.44
CA HIS A 141 11.19 4.86 -27.12
C HIS A 141 12.69 4.55 -27.07
N PRO A 142 13.13 3.74 -26.09
CA PRO A 142 14.52 3.29 -26.05
C PRO A 142 14.83 2.38 -27.23
N THR A 143 15.86 2.73 -27.99
CA THR A 143 16.31 2.00 -29.19
C THR A 143 17.40 0.96 -28.89
N ASN A 144 18.11 1.13 -27.77
CA ASN A 144 19.24 0.31 -27.34
C ASN A 144 19.04 -0.29 -25.94
N ALA A 145 17.79 -0.41 -25.52
CA ALA A 145 17.42 -1.05 -24.28
C ALA A 145 16.10 -1.79 -24.44
N HIS A 146 15.98 -2.95 -23.80
CA HIS A 146 14.79 -3.79 -23.86
C HIS A 146 14.16 -3.90 -22.47
N ARG A 147 12.83 -4.02 -22.43
CA ARG A 147 12.09 -4.13 -21.17
C ARG A 147 12.32 -5.51 -20.57
N VAL A 148 12.71 -5.54 -19.30
CA VAL A 148 12.87 -6.78 -18.54
C VAL A 148 11.58 -7.15 -17.81
N PHE A 149 11.46 -8.43 -17.46
CA PHE A 149 10.37 -8.87 -16.60
C PHE A 149 10.64 -8.40 -15.17
N ASP A 150 9.74 -7.56 -14.67
CA ASP A 150 9.87 -6.87 -13.40
C ASP A 150 8.95 -7.53 -12.36
N MET A 151 9.54 -8.11 -11.32
CA MET A 151 8.87 -8.67 -10.13
C MET A 151 9.11 -7.82 -8.89
N SER A 152 9.51 -6.57 -9.08
CA SER A 152 9.82 -5.65 -7.98
C SER A 152 8.58 -5.39 -7.13
N ILE A 153 8.82 -5.18 -5.84
CA ILE A 153 7.76 -4.85 -4.91
C ILE A 153 7.53 -3.34 -5.02
N THR A 154 6.38 -2.94 -5.53
CA THR A 154 5.97 -1.55 -5.59
C THR A 154 5.42 -1.05 -4.25
N LYS A 155 5.23 0.26 -4.12
CA LYS A 155 4.69 0.89 -2.91
C LYS A 155 3.34 0.28 -2.52
N SER A 156 2.46 0.09 -3.50
CA SER A 156 1.12 -0.49 -3.31
C SER A 156 1.17 -1.96 -2.89
N VAL A 157 2.01 -2.77 -3.55
CA VAL A 157 2.17 -4.20 -3.21
C VAL A 157 2.75 -4.37 -1.80
N PHE A 158 3.74 -3.55 -1.43
CA PHE A 158 4.27 -3.54 -0.08
C PHE A 158 3.18 -3.18 0.94
N GLY A 159 2.34 -2.19 0.64
CA GLY A 159 1.24 -1.80 1.51
C GLY A 159 0.23 -2.91 1.75
N LEU A 160 -0.16 -3.63 0.69
CA LEU A 160 -1.02 -4.81 0.76
C LEU A 160 -0.39 -5.96 1.56
N LEU A 161 0.92 -6.21 1.39
CA LEU A 161 1.62 -7.23 2.18
C LEU A 161 1.67 -6.87 3.67
N LEU A 162 1.90 -5.59 3.98
CA LEU A 162 1.92 -5.11 5.36
C LEU A 162 0.55 -5.22 6.03
N ILE A 163 -0.52 -4.80 5.34
CA ILE A 163 -1.88 -4.92 5.88
C ILE A 163 -2.28 -6.38 6.06
N GLY A 164 -1.94 -7.24 5.08
CA GLY A 164 -2.19 -8.67 5.14
C GLY A 164 -1.47 -9.34 6.31
N LEU A 165 -0.19 -8.98 6.53
CA LEU A 165 0.59 -9.46 7.68
C LEU A 165 -0.04 -9.00 9.00
N LEU A 166 -0.42 -7.73 9.11
CA LEU A 166 -1.06 -7.20 10.31
C LEU A 166 -2.38 -7.92 10.60
N MET A 167 -3.21 -8.14 9.57
CA MET A 167 -4.44 -8.93 9.70
C MET A 167 -4.15 -10.36 10.19
N LEU A 168 -3.16 -11.04 9.60
CA LEU A 168 -2.79 -12.39 10.00
C LEU A 168 -2.33 -12.44 11.47
N LEU A 169 -1.59 -11.42 11.93
CA LEU A 169 -1.18 -11.32 13.34
C LEU A 169 -2.35 -11.02 14.27
N VAL A 170 -3.24 -10.09 13.92
CA VAL A 170 -4.41 -9.72 14.72
C VAL A 170 -5.39 -10.88 14.83
N PHE A 171 -5.83 -11.44 13.70
CA PHE A 171 -6.75 -12.58 13.68
C PHE A 171 -6.09 -13.85 14.21
N GLY A 172 -4.81 -14.06 13.95
CA GLY A 172 -4.04 -15.18 14.51
C GLY A 172 -3.94 -15.11 16.04
N ALA A 173 -3.71 -13.92 16.60
CA ALA A 173 -3.71 -13.71 18.05
C ALA A 173 -5.11 -13.92 18.64
N LEU A 174 -6.15 -13.43 17.98
CA LEU A 174 -7.54 -13.60 18.39
C LEU A 174 -7.96 -15.09 18.39
N ALA A 175 -7.63 -15.83 17.33
CA ALA A 175 -7.88 -17.26 17.23
C ALA A 175 -7.19 -18.05 18.36
N LYS A 176 -5.93 -17.73 18.67
CA LYS A 176 -5.20 -18.33 19.80
C LYS A 176 -5.87 -18.02 21.15
N GLN A 177 -6.41 -16.82 21.32
CA GLN A 177 -7.11 -16.41 22.53
C GLN A 177 -8.43 -17.18 22.73
N TYR A 178 -9.22 -17.36 21.66
CA TYR A 178 -10.45 -18.17 21.71
C TYR A 178 -10.19 -19.65 22.04
N LYS A 179 -9.05 -20.20 21.61
CA LYS A 179 -8.66 -21.59 21.93
C LYS A 179 -8.27 -21.78 23.40
N THR A 180 -7.76 -20.74 24.06
CA THR A 180 -7.16 -20.84 25.41
C THR A 180 -8.03 -20.30 26.55
N LYS A 181 -9.00 -19.40 26.28
CA LYS A 181 -9.89 -18.86 27.31
C LYS A 181 -11.36 -18.94 26.89
N LYS A 182 -12.20 -19.56 27.74
CA LYS A 182 -13.67 -19.60 27.58
C LYS A 182 -14.33 -18.21 27.70
N ILE A 183 -13.66 -17.26 28.35
CA ILE A 183 -14.15 -15.88 28.53
C ILE A 183 -13.20 -14.94 27.78
N PRO A 184 -13.67 -14.28 26.70
CA PRO A 184 -12.89 -13.28 25.98
C PRO A 184 -12.47 -12.14 26.94
N THR A 185 -11.24 -11.68 26.84
CA THR A 185 -10.75 -10.53 27.61
C THR A 185 -10.28 -9.45 26.63
N GLY A 186 -10.61 -8.17 26.87
CA GLY A 186 -10.28 -7.06 25.95
C GLY A 186 -11.30 -6.86 24.82
N PHE A 187 -10.85 -6.72 23.57
CA PHE A 187 -11.69 -6.43 22.39
C PHE A 187 -12.79 -7.46 22.14
N GLY A 188 -12.57 -8.74 22.50
CA GLY A 188 -13.59 -9.78 22.42
C GLY A 188 -14.82 -9.54 23.33
N ARG A 189 -14.72 -8.64 24.32
CA ARG A 189 -15.87 -8.19 25.14
C ARG A 189 -16.69 -7.08 24.45
N VAL A 190 -16.10 -6.32 23.51
CA VAL A 190 -16.86 -5.35 22.70
C VAL A 190 -17.78 -6.06 21.71
N LEU A 191 -17.38 -7.26 21.26
CA LEU A 191 -18.19 -8.10 20.40
C LEU A 191 -19.35 -8.78 21.16
N GLU A 192 -19.30 -8.86 22.49
CA GLU A 192 -20.34 -9.52 23.29
C GLU A 192 -21.70 -8.81 23.19
N PRO A 193 -21.84 -7.48 23.41
CA PRO A 193 -23.09 -6.76 23.16
C PRO A 193 -23.62 -6.90 21.74
N LEU A 194 -22.73 -6.85 20.74
CA LEU A 194 -23.12 -6.94 19.33
C LEU A 194 -23.65 -8.34 18.98
N VAL A 195 -22.98 -9.40 19.46
CA VAL A 195 -23.45 -10.78 19.30
C VAL A 195 -24.76 -11.03 20.07
N LEU A 196 -24.92 -10.46 21.26
CA LEU A 196 -26.17 -10.55 22.03
C LEU A 196 -27.33 -9.85 21.31
N TYR A 197 -27.11 -8.64 20.77
CA TYR A 197 -28.11 -7.92 19.97
C TYR A 197 -28.53 -8.72 18.74
N VAL A 198 -27.58 -9.22 17.94
CA VAL A 198 -27.88 -10.06 16.78
C VAL A 198 -28.63 -11.33 17.19
N ARG A 199 -28.25 -11.94 18.32
CA ARG A 199 -28.92 -13.15 18.83
C ARG A 199 -30.36 -12.89 19.24
N ASP A 200 -30.57 -11.88 20.08
CA ASP A 200 -31.84 -11.68 20.78
C ASP A 200 -32.82 -10.81 19.98
N GLU A 201 -32.34 -9.80 19.25
CA GLU A 201 -33.19 -8.87 18.49
C GLU A 201 -33.39 -9.28 17.03
N ILE A 202 -32.50 -10.09 16.45
CA ILE A 202 -32.56 -10.47 15.03
C ILE A 202 -32.80 -11.96 14.85
N ALA A 203 -31.92 -12.81 15.38
CA ALA A 203 -31.94 -14.24 15.08
C ALA A 203 -33.08 -14.98 15.79
N ARG A 204 -33.35 -14.70 17.08
CA ARG A 204 -34.45 -15.34 17.80
C ARG A 204 -35.83 -15.03 17.20
N PRO A 205 -36.18 -13.76 16.88
CA PRO A 205 -37.48 -13.45 16.27
C PRO A 205 -37.66 -14.10 14.90
N ASN A 206 -36.60 -14.19 14.09
CA ASN A 206 -36.69 -14.69 12.72
C ASN A 206 -36.52 -16.22 12.58
N ILE A 207 -35.73 -16.88 13.43
CA ILE A 207 -35.42 -18.33 13.34
C ILE A 207 -36.24 -19.15 14.36
N GLY A 208 -36.70 -18.52 15.44
CA GLY A 208 -37.45 -19.15 16.53
C GLY A 208 -36.57 -19.79 17.61
N GLU A 209 -37.11 -19.87 18.83
CA GLU A 209 -36.41 -20.28 20.07
C GLU A 209 -35.79 -21.69 20.03
N THR A 210 -36.33 -22.59 19.21
CA THR A 210 -35.83 -23.98 19.14
C THR A 210 -34.63 -24.14 18.22
N LYS A 211 -34.47 -23.24 17.24
CA LYS A 211 -33.49 -23.39 16.15
C LYS A 211 -32.41 -22.31 16.15
N TYR A 212 -32.63 -21.16 16.79
CA TYR A 212 -31.69 -20.02 16.76
C TYR A 212 -30.25 -20.43 17.14
N ARG A 213 -30.08 -21.29 18.15
CA ARG A 213 -28.76 -21.71 18.66
C ARG A 213 -27.97 -22.55 17.65
N LYS A 214 -28.65 -23.37 16.84
CA LYS A 214 -28.04 -24.23 15.82
C LYS A 214 -27.64 -23.44 14.58
N PHE A 215 -28.44 -22.43 14.22
CA PHE A 215 -28.21 -21.62 13.02
C PHE A 215 -27.44 -20.33 13.27
N MET A 216 -27.17 -19.97 14.54
CA MET A 216 -26.45 -18.75 14.91
C MET A 216 -25.12 -18.59 14.18
N GLY A 217 -24.32 -19.65 14.09
CA GLY A 217 -23.03 -19.60 13.40
C GLY A 217 -23.16 -19.31 11.90
N VAL A 218 -24.14 -19.92 11.24
CA VAL A 218 -24.44 -19.68 9.81
C VAL A 218 -25.04 -18.30 9.59
N PHE A 219 -25.93 -17.87 10.49
CA PHE A 219 -26.60 -16.57 10.43
C PHE A 219 -25.61 -15.42 10.59
N ILE A 220 -24.73 -15.49 11.61
CA ILE A 220 -23.64 -14.53 11.82
C ILE A 220 -22.74 -14.50 10.59
N ASN A 221 -22.29 -15.65 10.07
CA ASN A 221 -21.44 -15.66 8.88
C ASN A 221 -22.12 -15.00 7.67
N ARG A 222 -23.42 -15.24 7.48
CA ARG A 222 -24.19 -14.65 6.37
C ARG A 222 -24.43 -13.16 6.54
N VAL A 223 -24.75 -12.68 7.74
CA VAL A 223 -24.92 -11.24 8.03
C VAL A 223 -23.59 -10.52 7.90
N PHE A 224 -22.50 -11.06 8.45
CA PHE A 224 -21.18 -10.42 8.40
C PHE A 224 -20.56 -10.40 6.99
N LEU A 225 -20.81 -11.41 6.15
CA LEU A 225 -20.29 -11.47 4.78
C LEU A 225 -21.17 -10.76 3.74
N ASN A 226 -22.45 -10.45 4.04
CA ASN A 226 -23.36 -9.75 3.13
C ASN A 226 -23.67 -8.30 3.57
N LEU A 227 -22.82 -7.68 4.40
CA LEU A 227 -22.95 -6.25 4.74
C LEU A 227 -22.47 -5.31 3.62
N ASP A 228 -22.12 -5.84 2.45
CA ASP A 228 -21.52 -5.14 1.30
C ASP A 228 -22.39 -5.24 0.02
N GLN A 229 -23.70 -5.45 0.19
CA GLN A 229 -24.73 -5.49 -0.85
C GLN A 229 -25.99 -4.79 -0.34
#